data_AF-E3EAY3-F1
#
_entry.id   AF-E3EAY3-F1
#
_cell.length_a   1.000
_cell.length_b   1.000
_cell.length_c   1.000
_cell.angle_alpha   90.00
_cell.angle_beta   90.00
_cell.angle_gamma   90.00
#
_symmetry.space_group_name_H-M   'P 1'
#
loop_
_entity.id
_entity.type
_entity.pdbx_description
1 polymer ?
#
loop_
_entity_poly.entity_id
_entity_poly.type
_entity_poly.pdbx_seq_one_letter_code
_entity_poly.pdbx_strand_id
1 'polypeptide(L)'
;MKWKEPTFGATPMLRALTTANAHRKAKAFDLAAEQKKQKLNYPDWAQTWLRKYKEDWYIAQANGDEVGMRKAQKLAEGLRSKLHEMATFPKWAQEEMKKETVRWMTAEASGDIRGKLAAEKAGRAIREKLGLIDTTENTSSEVSVTNESKETAKPNVKTPAGKWIPAEFQYNGSSEAEKTFKRRSLNFTKMKWNQEKLHGLWEATKKIQETYDIQIDPRFLLAIIIQEGTGSFNTSSTNRAADGEHGAETNYARDLMKANSLVFGKILGYIYYGQEFRQAVVKNNKLRGITGKGDVFQYCNWFTPILRMKSKRVECGIYASDNRWGENVRKIYNTFSGNEASNYEQYLLSLDKSVTQKIAASEGIKLPDFKFKPTQNGNDSRKNDTNEWSIVGER
;
A
#
# COMPACT_ATOMS: atom_id res chain seq x y z
N MET A 1 -24.31 20.05 -35.62
CA MET A 1 -24.29 19.22 -34.39
C MET A 1 -24.03 17.78 -34.79
N LYS A 2 -22.96 17.15 -34.28
CA LYS A 2 -22.73 15.70 -34.46
C LYS A 2 -23.36 14.99 -33.26
N TRP A 3 -24.41 14.22 -33.52
CA TRP A 3 -25.05 13.35 -32.52
C TRP A 3 -24.04 12.27 -32.12
N LYS A 4 -23.77 12.12 -30.81
CA LYS A 4 -22.98 11.00 -30.28
C LYS A 4 -23.96 9.94 -29.81
N GLU A 5 -23.84 8.72 -30.34
CA GLU A 5 -24.66 7.59 -29.90
C GLU A 5 -24.46 7.32 -28.39
N PRO A 6 -25.51 7.00 -27.64
CA PRO A 6 -25.38 6.56 -26.25
C PRO A 6 -24.77 5.15 -26.21
N THR A 7 -23.63 5.00 -25.54
CA THR A 7 -23.06 3.69 -25.22
C THR A 7 -23.88 3.04 -24.10
N PHE A 8 -24.91 2.27 -24.44
CA PHE A 8 -25.58 1.41 -23.47
C PHE A 8 -24.65 0.25 -23.08
N GLY A 9 -24.35 0.12 -21.78
CA GLY A 9 -23.59 -1.04 -21.28
C GLY A 9 -24.33 -2.37 -21.53
N ALA A 10 -23.61 -3.49 -21.44
CA ALA A 10 -24.16 -4.82 -21.76
C ALA A 10 -25.50 -5.10 -21.08
N THR A 11 -26.51 -5.48 -21.87
CA THR A 11 -27.86 -5.83 -21.41
C THR A 11 -27.85 -7.06 -20.51
N PRO A 12 -28.86 -7.26 -19.63
CA PRO A 12 -28.92 -8.44 -18.74
C PRO A 12 -28.80 -9.79 -19.47
N MET A 13 -29.39 -9.89 -20.67
CA MET A 13 -29.31 -11.09 -21.53
C MET A 13 -27.88 -11.36 -22.01
N LEU A 14 -27.15 -10.32 -22.45
CA LEU A 14 -25.76 -10.43 -22.87
C LEU A 14 -24.83 -10.83 -21.71
N ARG A 15 -25.11 -10.33 -20.49
CA ARG A 15 -24.38 -10.76 -19.28
C ARG A 15 -24.61 -12.23 -18.97
N ALA A 16 -25.85 -12.71 -19.03
CA ALA A 16 -26.18 -14.11 -18.80
C ALA A 16 -25.50 -15.05 -19.81
N LEU A 17 -25.50 -14.68 -21.11
CA LEU A 17 -24.80 -15.42 -22.16
C LEU A 17 -23.28 -15.42 -21.96
N THR A 18 -22.72 -14.29 -21.53
CA THR A 18 -21.28 -14.13 -21.24
C THR A 18 -20.85 -15.04 -20.09
N THR A 19 -21.61 -15.04 -18.99
CA THR A 19 -21.37 -15.93 -17.84
C THR A 19 -21.48 -17.41 -18.23
N ALA A 20 -22.51 -17.79 -18.98
CA ALA A 20 -22.68 -19.19 -19.42
C ALA A 20 -21.54 -19.68 -20.32
N ASN A 21 -21.02 -18.81 -21.21
CA ASN A 21 -19.87 -19.13 -22.05
C ASN A 21 -18.57 -19.23 -21.23
N ALA A 22 -18.35 -18.30 -20.29
CA ALA A 22 -17.19 -18.34 -19.39
C ALA A 22 -17.17 -19.63 -18.55
N HIS A 23 -18.32 -20.04 -18.01
CA HIS A 23 -18.49 -21.30 -17.30
C HIS A 23 -18.15 -22.52 -18.18
N ARG A 24 -18.62 -22.54 -19.44
CA ARG A 24 -18.28 -23.61 -20.40
C ARG A 24 -16.78 -23.67 -20.68
N LYS A 25 -16.13 -22.51 -20.89
CA LYS A 25 -14.68 -22.42 -21.13
C LYS A 25 -13.86 -22.85 -19.90
N ALA A 26 -14.32 -22.53 -18.69
CA ALA A 26 -13.68 -22.96 -17.45
C ALA A 26 -13.83 -24.47 -17.19
N LYS A 27 -14.98 -25.07 -17.54
CA LYS A 27 -15.17 -26.54 -17.49
C LYS A 27 -14.32 -27.28 -18.52
N ALA A 28 -14.19 -26.74 -19.73
CA ALA A 28 -13.35 -27.30 -20.77
C ALA A 28 -11.85 -27.05 -20.54
N PHE A 29 -11.46 -26.27 -19.52
CA PHE A 29 -10.06 -26.01 -19.21
C PHE A 29 -9.36 -27.30 -18.77
N ASP A 30 -8.26 -27.61 -19.44
CA ASP A 30 -7.44 -28.80 -19.18
C ASP A 30 -6.55 -28.58 -17.95
N LEU A 31 -7.12 -28.88 -16.79
CA LEU A 31 -6.38 -28.89 -15.53
C LEU A 31 -5.30 -29.97 -15.47
N ALA A 32 -5.41 -31.06 -16.25
CA ALA A 32 -4.41 -32.14 -16.22
C ALA A 32 -3.12 -31.70 -16.93
N ALA A 33 -3.24 -30.99 -18.05
CA ALA A 33 -2.10 -30.33 -18.70
C ALA A 33 -1.49 -29.25 -17.79
N GLU A 34 -2.31 -28.48 -17.08
CA GLU A 34 -1.80 -27.47 -16.14
C GLU A 34 -1.03 -28.10 -14.97
N GLN A 35 -1.53 -29.17 -14.37
CA GLN A 35 -0.86 -29.91 -13.30
C GLN A 35 0.51 -30.45 -13.76
N LYS A 36 0.59 -31.01 -14.97
CA LYS A 36 1.85 -31.46 -15.57
C LYS A 36 2.84 -30.29 -15.73
N LYS A 37 2.38 -29.14 -16.22
CA LYS A 37 3.21 -27.95 -16.39
C LYS A 37 3.75 -27.42 -15.05
N GLN A 38 2.90 -27.40 -14.02
CA GLN A 38 3.24 -26.87 -12.70
C GLN A 38 3.97 -27.89 -11.80
N LYS A 39 4.10 -29.16 -12.26
CA LYS A 39 4.62 -30.28 -11.46
C LYS A 39 3.95 -30.36 -10.07
N LEU A 40 2.64 -30.12 -10.03
CA LEU A 40 1.86 -30.03 -8.81
C LEU A 40 0.54 -30.77 -9.00
N ASN A 41 0.25 -31.71 -8.10
CA ASN A 41 -1.01 -32.44 -8.10
C ASN A 41 -2.12 -31.61 -7.44
N TYR A 42 -3.27 -31.49 -8.08
CA TYR A 42 -4.40 -30.70 -7.56
C TYR A 42 -5.45 -31.63 -6.95
N PRO A 43 -5.67 -31.59 -5.63
CA PRO A 43 -6.79 -32.32 -5.01
C PRO A 43 -8.14 -31.76 -5.47
N ASP A 44 -9.20 -32.57 -5.43
CA ASP A 44 -10.53 -32.24 -6.00
C ASP A 44 -11.10 -30.89 -5.53
N TRP A 45 -10.90 -30.56 -4.25
CA TRP A 45 -11.33 -29.29 -3.69
C TRP A 45 -10.59 -28.11 -4.36
N ALA A 46 -9.29 -28.25 -4.62
CA ALA A 46 -8.49 -27.20 -5.25
C ALA A 46 -8.81 -27.09 -6.74
N GLN A 47 -9.07 -28.21 -7.41
CA GLN A 47 -9.54 -28.19 -8.81
C GLN A 47 -10.84 -27.40 -8.94
N THR A 48 -11.77 -27.56 -8.00
CA THR A 48 -13.04 -26.82 -7.98
C THR A 48 -12.81 -25.31 -7.90
N TRP A 49 -11.92 -24.86 -7.01
CA TRP A 49 -11.61 -23.45 -6.85
C TRP A 49 -10.80 -22.86 -8.02
N LEU A 50 -9.85 -23.62 -8.59
CA LEU A 50 -9.11 -23.20 -9.77
C LEU A 50 -10.03 -23.02 -10.98
N ARG A 51 -11.05 -23.90 -11.16
CA ARG A 51 -12.08 -23.71 -12.19
C ARG A 51 -12.89 -22.45 -11.95
N LYS A 52 -13.26 -22.17 -10.70
CA LYS A 52 -13.97 -20.94 -10.34
C LYS A 52 -13.16 -19.68 -10.65
N TYR A 53 -11.89 -19.63 -10.27
CA TYR A 53 -11.03 -18.49 -10.63
C TYR A 53 -10.82 -18.38 -12.14
N LYS A 54 -10.78 -19.50 -12.87
CA LYS A 54 -10.67 -19.48 -14.32
C LYS A 54 -11.94 -18.94 -14.99
N GLU A 55 -13.10 -19.29 -14.44
CA GLU A 55 -14.40 -18.74 -14.84
C GLU A 55 -14.45 -17.23 -14.60
N ASP A 56 -14.09 -16.77 -13.40
CA ASP A 56 -14.01 -15.35 -13.04
C ASP A 56 -13.08 -14.58 -14.00
N TRP A 57 -11.95 -15.18 -14.37
CA TRP A 57 -11.03 -14.62 -15.35
C TRP A 57 -11.66 -14.47 -16.75
N TYR A 58 -12.38 -15.49 -17.23
CA TYR A 58 -13.05 -15.43 -18.54
C TYR A 58 -14.22 -14.43 -18.55
N ILE A 59 -14.94 -14.30 -17.45
CA ILE A 59 -15.98 -13.27 -17.28
C ILE A 59 -15.34 -11.88 -17.35
N ALA A 60 -14.25 -11.67 -16.61
CA ALA A 60 -13.52 -10.41 -16.62
C ALA A 60 -12.94 -10.09 -18.02
N GLN A 61 -12.37 -11.09 -18.69
CA GLN A 61 -11.85 -10.95 -20.06
C GLN A 61 -12.94 -10.54 -21.04
N ALA A 62 -14.10 -11.20 -21.02
CA ALA A 62 -15.21 -10.88 -21.90
C ALA A 62 -15.78 -9.47 -21.68
N ASN A 63 -15.63 -8.95 -20.46
CA ASN A 63 -16.05 -7.60 -20.09
C ASN A 63 -14.95 -6.54 -20.28
N GLY A 64 -13.75 -6.92 -20.76
CA GLY A 64 -12.60 -6.01 -20.86
C GLY A 64 -12.06 -5.53 -19.50
N ASP A 65 -12.40 -6.24 -18.41
CA ASP A 65 -11.98 -5.91 -17.05
C ASP A 65 -10.60 -6.50 -16.74
N GLU A 66 -9.55 -5.76 -17.11
CA GLU A 66 -8.16 -6.15 -16.81
C GLU A 66 -7.89 -6.31 -15.32
N VAL A 67 -8.61 -5.58 -14.46
CA VAL A 67 -8.43 -5.65 -12.99
C VAL A 67 -9.01 -6.95 -12.46
N GLY A 68 -10.22 -7.31 -12.90
CA GLY A 68 -10.86 -8.60 -12.60
C GLY A 68 -10.03 -9.78 -13.09
N MET A 69 -9.44 -9.68 -14.29
CA MET A 69 -8.52 -10.70 -14.82
C MET A 69 -7.30 -10.87 -13.89
N ARG A 70 -6.65 -9.77 -13.51
CA ARG A 70 -5.49 -9.82 -12.58
C ARG A 70 -5.87 -10.36 -11.20
N LYS A 71 -7.06 -10.02 -10.69
CA LYS A 71 -7.56 -10.53 -9.40
C LYS A 71 -7.71 -12.04 -9.45
N ALA A 72 -8.43 -12.55 -10.44
CA ALA A 72 -8.65 -13.99 -10.62
C ALA A 72 -7.33 -14.76 -10.80
N GLN A 73 -6.39 -14.19 -11.55
CA GLN A 73 -5.06 -14.77 -11.72
C GLN A 73 -4.30 -14.86 -10.38
N LYS A 74 -4.26 -13.78 -9.60
CA LYS A 74 -3.59 -13.77 -8.29
C LYS A 74 -4.19 -14.78 -7.31
N LEU A 75 -5.50 -14.96 -7.31
CA LEU A 75 -6.17 -15.96 -6.47
C LEU A 75 -5.77 -17.39 -6.86
N ALA A 76 -5.68 -17.67 -8.17
CA ALA A 76 -5.21 -18.96 -8.66
C ALA A 76 -3.72 -19.22 -8.33
N GLU A 77 -2.86 -18.21 -8.49
CA GLU A 77 -1.44 -18.29 -8.11
C GLU A 77 -1.26 -18.49 -6.59
N GLY A 78 -2.02 -17.76 -5.78
CA GLY A 78 -2.00 -17.91 -4.32
C GLY A 78 -2.42 -19.31 -3.87
N LEU A 79 -3.46 -19.89 -4.50
CA LEU A 79 -3.86 -21.26 -4.23
C LEU A 79 -2.78 -22.28 -4.61
N ARG A 80 -2.11 -22.11 -5.76
CA ARG A 80 -0.99 -22.98 -6.16
C ARG A 80 0.19 -22.89 -5.20
N SER A 81 0.55 -21.68 -4.77
CA SER A 81 1.61 -21.48 -3.78
C SER A 81 1.28 -22.19 -2.46
N LYS A 82 0.03 -22.12 -2.00
CA LYS A 82 -0.42 -22.84 -0.80
C LYS A 82 -0.37 -24.35 -0.97
N LEU A 83 -0.72 -24.88 -2.15
CA LEU A 83 -0.60 -26.31 -2.43
C LEU A 83 0.85 -26.79 -2.42
N HIS A 84 1.78 -25.99 -2.97
CA HIS A 84 3.22 -26.29 -2.88
C HIS A 84 3.70 -26.32 -1.44
N GLU A 85 3.30 -25.33 -0.64
CA GLU A 85 3.61 -25.27 0.79
C GLU A 85 3.01 -26.47 1.54
N MET A 86 1.74 -26.79 1.31
CA MET A 86 1.09 -27.93 1.95
C MET A 86 1.75 -29.27 1.59
N ALA A 87 2.33 -29.40 0.40
CA ALA A 87 3.05 -30.61 0.01
C ALA A 87 4.28 -30.90 0.90
N THR A 88 4.84 -29.89 1.59
CA THR A 88 5.96 -30.06 2.51
C THR A 88 5.53 -30.34 3.95
N PHE A 89 4.22 -30.31 4.25
CA PHE A 89 3.70 -30.48 5.60
C PHE A 89 3.43 -31.95 5.94
N PRO A 90 3.48 -32.34 7.23
CA PRO A 90 2.98 -33.64 7.68
C PRO A 90 1.46 -33.73 7.48
N LYS A 91 0.93 -34.96 7.32
CA LYS A 91 -0.48 -35.22 6.94
C LYS A 91 -1.51 -34.46 7.80
N TRP A 92 -1.33 -34.43 9.12
CA TRP A 92 -2.25 -33.72 10.03
C TRP A 92 -2.31 -32.21 9.72
N ALA A 93 -1.18 -31.60 9.38
CA ALA A 93 -1.09 -30.19 9.06
C ALA A 93 -1.60 -29.89 7.65
N GLN A 94 -1.48 -30.85 6.72
CA GLN A 94 -2.13 -30.75 5.41
C GLN A 94 -3.66 -30.69 5.55
N GLU A 95 -4.26 -31.51 6.41
CA GLU A 95 -5.71 -31.55 6.62
C GLU A 95 -6.25 -30.28 7.29
N GLU A 96 -5.56 -29.79 8.32
CA GLU A 96 -5.91 -28.54 9.00
C GLU A 96 -5.71 -27.33 8.06
N MET A 97 -4.59 -27.26 7.33
CA MET A 97 -4.32 -26.17 6.39
C MET A 97 -5.30 -26.18 5.21
N LYS A 98 -5.74 -27.37 4.75
CA LYS A 98 -6.81 -27.52 3.76
C LYS A 98 -8.10 -26.87 4.25
N LYS A 99 -8.54 -27.21 5.46
CA LYS A 99 -9.78 -26.70 6.06
C LYS A 99 -9.77 -25.18 6.14
N GLU A 100 -8.68 -24.60 6.62
CA GLU A 100 -8.53 -23.15 6.73
C GLU A 100 -8.39 -22.46 5.37
N THR A 101 -7.71 -23.10 4.40
CA THR A 101 -7.63 -22.58 3.03
C THR A 101 -9.00 -22.54 2.36
N VAL A 102 -9.83 -23.58 2.51
CA VAL A 102 -11.21 -23.60 1.99
C VAL A 102 -12.08 -22.57 2.70
N ARG A 103 -11.97 -22.41 4.02
CA ARG A 103 -12.66 -21.35 4.77
C ARG A 103 -12.30 -19.96 4.25
N TRP A 104 -11.01 -19.71 4.04
CA TRP A 104 -10.52 -18.45 3.49
C TRP A 104 -11.09 -18.15 2.11
N MET A 105 -11.08 -19.12 1.20
CA MET A 105 -11.59 -18.94 -0.17
C MET A 105 -13.11 -18.76 -0.19
N THR A 106 -13.83 -19.49 0.66
CA THR A 106 -15.28 -19.36 0.80
C THR A 106 -15.64 -17.96 1.31
N ALA A 107 -14.88 -17.47 2.28
CA ALA A 107 -15.03 -16.14 2.84
C ALA A 107 -14.61 -15.03 1.86
N GLU A 108 -13.58 -15.24 1.02
CA GLU A 108 -13.23 -14.36 -0.10
C GLU A 108 -14.34 -14.29 -1.14
N ALA A 109 -14.96 -15.42 -1.47
CA ALA A 109 -16.03 -15.47 -2.47
C ALA A 109 -17.35 -14.85 -1.97
N SER A 110 -17.64 -14.93 -0.67
CA SER A 110 -18.85 -14.34 -0.06
C SER A 110 -18.65 -12.90 0.44
N GLY A 111 -17.42 -12.38 0.42
CA GLY A 111 -17.10 -11.10 1.05
C GLY A 111 -17.14 -11.12 2.58
N ASP A 112 -17.08 -12.30 3.21
CA ASP A 112 -17.03 -12.45 4.67
C ASP A 112 -15.63 -12.16 5.21
N ILE A 113 -15.39 -10.89 5.51
CA ILE A 113 -14.09 -10.41 6.00
C ILE A 113 -13.69 -11.07 7.33
N ARG A 114 -14.65 -11.33 8.23
CA ARG A 114 -14.36 -11.97 9.53
C ARG A 114 -13.93 -13.42 9.35
N GLY A 115 -14.60 -14.14 8.45
CA GLY A 115 -14.24 -15.51 8.08
C GLY A 115 -12.83 -15.61 7.49
N LYS A 116 -12.44 -14.66 6.62
CA LYS A 116 -11.09 -14.63 6.04
C LYS A 116 -9.99 -14.47 7.09
N LEU A 117 -10.15 -13.49 7.98
CA LEU A 117 -9.16 -13.18 9.02
C LEU A 117 -9.02 -14.33 10.04
N ALA A 118 -10.14 -14.96 10.40
CA ALA A 118 -10.12 -16.14 11.25
C ALA A 118 -9.32 -17.29 10.61
N ALA A 119 -9.55 -17.55 9.32
CA ALA A 119 -8.84 -18.57 8.56
C ALA A 119 -7.34 -18.27 8.38
N GLU A 120 -6.96 -17.01 8.15
CA GLU A 120 -5.54 -16.60 8.09
C GLU A 120 -4.83 -16.74 9.43
N LYS A 121 -5.49 -16.36 10.52
CA LYS A 121 -4.96 -16.54 11.88
C LYS A 121 -4.77 -18.01 12.20
N ALA A 122 -5.74 -18.85 11.87
CA ALA A 122 -5.65 -20.30 12.06
C ALA A 122 -4.53 -20.91 11.20
N GLY A 123 -4.40 -20.50 9.93
CA GLY A 123 -3.30 -20.91 9.05
C GLY A 123 -1.91 -20.53 9.61
N ARG A 124 -1.75 -19.32 10.16
CA ARG A 124 -0.50 -18.91 10.82
C ARG A 124 -0.18 -19.78 12.03
N ALA A 125 -1.16 -20.05 12.88
CA ALA A 125 -0.97 -20.90 14.04
C ALA A 125 -0.51 -22.33 13.67
N ILE A 126 -0.97 -22.87 12.52
CA ILE A 126 -0.51 -24.17 12.02
C ILE A 126 0.98 -24.12 11.64
N ARG A 127 1.41 -23.05 10.94
CA ARG A 127 2.82 -22.86 10.57
C ARG A 127 3.72 -22.67 11.78
N GLU A 128 3.26 -21.92 12.78
CA GLU A 128 3.99 -21.72 14.04
C GLU A 128 4.17 -23.04 14.78
N LYS A 129 3.13 -23.89 14.84
CA LYS A 129 3.24 -25.24 15.42
C LYS A 129 4.24 -26.11 14.67
N LEU A 130 4.27 -26.05 13.33
CA LEU A 130 5.25 -26.79 12.53
C LEU A 130 6.69 -26.32 12.81
N GLY A 131 6.92 -25.01 12.89
CA GLY A 131 8.23 -24.46 13.22
C GLY A 131 8.72 -24.85 14.62
N LEU A 132 7.81 -24.94 15.61
CA LEU A 132 8.14 -25.42 16.94
C LEU A 132 8.56 -26.90 16.94
N ILE A 133 7.87 -27.74 16.16
CA ILE A 133 8.19 -29.17 16.03
C ILE A 133 9.57 -29.37 15.39
N ASP A 134 9.88 -28.63 14.32
CA ASP A 134 11.20 -28.63 13.65
C ASP A 134 12.33 -28.21 14.60
N THR A 135 12.07 -27.27 15.52
CA THR A 135 13.06 -26.87 16.53
C THR A 135 13.23 -27.91 17.64
N THR A 136 12.15 -28.58 18.07
CA THR A 136 12.23 -29.60 19.13
C THR A 136 12.89 -30.89 18.68
N GLU A 137 12.83 -31.26 17.40
CA GLU A 137 13.60 -32.40 16.86
C GLU A 137 15.11 -32.11 16.80
N ASN A 138 15.52 -30.84 16.77
CA ASN A 138 16.94 -30.42 16.77
C ASN A 138 17.51 -30.04 18.15
N THR A 139 16.70 -30.03 19.22
CA THR A 139 17.12 -29.63 20.57
C THR A 139 16.83 -30.70 21.62
N SER A 140 17.15 -31.96 21.35
CA SER A 140 17.18 -33.02 22.37
C SER A 140 18.43 -32.98 23.25
N SER A 141 18.97 -31.79 23.56
CA SER A 141 20.07 -31.64 24.52
C SER A 141 19.96 -30.29 25.23
N GLU A 142 19.78 -30.40 26.56
CA GLU A 142 19.87 -29.37 27.61
C GLU A 142 18.58 -28.66 28.09
N VAL A 143 18.18 -29.12 29.28
CA VAL A 143 17.18 -28.62 30.25
C VAL A 143 17.79 -27.38 30.95
N SER A 144 17.10 -26.32 31.41
CA SER A 144 16.17 -26.25 32.55
C SER A 144 15.63 -24.82 32.81
N VAL A 145 14.35 -24.74 33.21
CA VAL A 145 13.74 -23.95 34.31
C VAL A 145 13.56 -22.41 34.21
N THR A 146 12.30 -22.03 33.96
CA THR A 146 11.37 -21.13 34.70
C THR A 146 11.83 -19.77 35.26
N ASN A 147 11.13 -18.68 34.88
CA ASN A 147 10.26 -17.92 35.80
C ASN A 147 9.37 -16.87 35.10
N GLU A 148 8.17 -16.70 35.65
CA GLU A 148 7.13 -15.73 35.30
C GLU A 148 7.61 -14.27 35.40
N SER A 149 7.02 -13.38 34.60
CA SER A 149 6.99 -11.95 34.89
C SER A 149 5.76 -11.26 34.30
N LYS A 150 5.10 -10.51 35.18
CA LYS A 150 3.86 -9.75 35.06
C LYS A 150 3.81 -8.77 33.87
N GLU A 151 2.64 -8.77 33.27
CA GLU A 151 2.12 -7.77 32.35
C GLU A 151 2.15 -6.37 32.99
N THR A 152 2.98 -5.48 32.44
CA THR A 152 2.93 -4.03 32.71
C THR A 152 3.05 -3.26 31.40
N ALA A 153 2.31 -2.16 31.33
CA ALA A 153 1.97 -1.37 30.15
C ALA A 153 3.17 -1.03 29.24
N LYS A 154 3.03 -1.30 27.93
CA LYS A 154 4.02 -0.89 26.91
C LYS A 154 3.83 0.59 26.55
N PRO A 155 4.83 1.47 26.76
CA PRO A 155 4.87 2.76 26.09
C PRO A 155 5.19 2.57 24.61
N ASN A 156 4.81 3.56 23.79
CA ASN A 156 5.00 3.63 22.33
C ASN A 156 6.29 2.92 21.88
N VAL A 157 6.14 1.87 21.06
CA VAL A 157 7.26 1.08 20.52
C VAL A 157 8.15 2.01 19.68
N LYS A 158 9.31 2.39 20.23
CA LYS A 158 10.41 2.96 19.45
C LYS A 158 10.75 1.98 18.35
N THR A 159 10.63 2.42 17.10
CA THR A 159 10.96 1.63 15.93
C THR A 159 12.46 1.33 15.95
N PRO A 160 12.90 0.05 15.94
CA PRO A 160 14.33 -0.27 15.89
C PRO A 160 14.98 0.35 14.65
N ALA A 161 16.19 0.88 14.80
CA ALA A 161 16.95 1.46 13.69
C ALA A 161 16.98 0.48 12.49
N GLY A 162 16.55 0.96 11.33
CA GLY A 162 16.54 0.18 10.08
C GLY A 162 15.25 -0.59 9.75
N LYS A 163 14.19 -0.53 10.57
CA LYS A 163 12.89 -1.17 10.27
C LYS A 163 11.71 -0.18 10.25
N TRP A 164 11.56 0.58 9.18
CA TRP A 164 10.53 1.63 9.00
C TRP A 164 9.14 1.13 8.63
N ILE A 165 8.97 -0.17 8.43
CA ILE A 165 7.65 -0.80 8.39
C ILE A 165 7.38 -1.45 9.76
N PRO A 166 6.69 -0.75 10.69
CA PRO A 166 6.39 -1.29 12.01
C PRO A 166 5.31 -2.38 11.92
N ALA A 167 5.02 -3.00 13.06
CA ALA A 167 3.85 -3.88 13.19
C ALA A 167 2.56 -3.16 12.70
N GLU A 168 1.69 -3.92 12.06
CA GLU A 168 0.44 -3.39 11.51
C GLU A 168 -0.44 -2.81 12.60
N PHE A 169 -0.89 -1.56 12.39
CA PHE A 169 -1.87 -0.93 13.27
C PHE A 169 -3.14 -1.77 13.33
N GLN A 170 -3.59 -2.05 14.54
CA GLN A 170 -4.89 -2.63 14.80
C GLN A 170 -5.93 -1.51 14.93
N TYR A 171 -6.99 -1.56 14.14
CA TYR A 171 -8.04 -0.53 14.13
C TYR A 171 -8.70 -0.35 15.49
N ASN A 172 -8.81 -1.44 16.27
CA ASN A 172 -9.26 -1.44 17.66
C ASN A 172 -8.11 -1.68 18.65
N GLY A 173 -6.88 -1.35 18.25
CA GLY A 173 -5.70 -1.51 19.07
C GLY A 173 -5.68 -0.57 20.29
N SER A 174 -4.81 -0.91 21.24
CA SER A 174 -4.71 -0.24 22.54
C SER A 174 -3.59 0.78 22.61
N SER A 175 -2.72 0.89 21.59
CA SER A 175 -1.69 1.93 21.57
C SER A 175 -2.29 3.31 21.39
N GLU A 176 -1.60 4.35 21.88
CA GLU A 176 -2.06 5.74 21.74
C GLU A 176 -2.15 6.18 20.28
N ALA A 177 -1.25 5.67 19.42
CA ALA A 177 -1.30 5.91 17.99
C ALA A 177 -2.55 5.29 17.34
N GLU A 178 -2.88 4.04 17.65
CA GLU A 178 -4.07 3.34 17.13
C GLU A 178 -5.37 3.97 17.64
N LYS A 179 -5.45 4.29 18.94
CA LYS A 179 -6.58 5.03 19.52
C LYS A 179 -6.77 6.39 18.85
N THR A 180 -5.68 7.11 18.62
CA THR A 180 -5.71 8.41 17.94
C THR A 180 -6.18 8.28 16.50
N PHE A 181 -5.66 7.30 15.76
CA PHE A 181 -6.10 7.01 14.40
C PHE A 181 -7.59 6.70 14.37
N LYS A 182 -8.07 5.75 15.20
CA LYS A 182 -9.48 5.38 15.30
C LYS A 182 -10.34 6.60 15.55
N ARG A 183 -10.07 7.36 16.63
CA ARG A 183 -10.82 8.56 17.01
C ARG A 183 -10.92 9.56 15.86
N ARG A 184 -9.80 9.85 15.18
CA ARG A 184 -9.79 10.83 14.07
C ARG A 184 -10.49 10.28 12.83
N SER A 185 -10.37 8.98 12.56
CA SER A 185 -11.00 8.34 11.40
C SER A 185 -12.53 8.31 11.46
N LEU A 186 -13.13 8.41 12.66
CA LEU A 186 -14.58 8.54 12.83
C LEU A 186 -15.13 9.85 12.24
N ASN A 187 -14.30 10.88 12.12
CA ASN A 187 -14.68 12.18 11.58
C ASN A 187 -14.47 12.29 10.06
N PHE A 188 -14.10 11.20 9.39
CA PHE A 188 -13.90 11.23 7.95
C PHE A 188 -15.20 11.46 7.19
N THR A 189 -15.17 12.43 6.28
CA THR A 189 -16.39 12.92 5.62
C THR A 189 -16.82 12.09 4.41
N LYS A 190 -15.95 11.24 3.85
CA LYS A 190 -16.23 10.48 2.61
C LYS A 190 -16.03 8.97 2.75
N MET A 191 -14.97 8.54 3.43
CA MET A 191 -14.60 7.12 3.50
C MET A 191 -14.32 6.68 4.94
N LYS A 192 -15.08 5.67 5.41
CA LYS A 192 -14.83 5.02 6.69
C LYS A 192 -13.62 4.10 6.61
N TRP A 193 -12.85 4.01 7.70
CA TRP A 193 -11.71 3.10 7.81
C TRP A 193 -12.04 1.87 8.65
N ASN A 194 -11.34 0.77 8.37
CA ASN A 194 -11.46 -0.53 9.03
C ASN A 194 -10.09 -1.25 8.99
N GLN A 195 -10.01 -2.45 9.57
CA GLN A 195 -8.75 -3.23 9.56
C GLN A 195 -8.27 -3.58 8.16
N GLU A 196 -9.18 -3.89 7.23
CA GLU A 196 -8.83 -4.24 5.85
C GLU A 196 -8.07 -3.12 5.13
N LYS A 197 -8.49 -1.85 5.33
CA LYS A 197 -7.79 -0.69 4.79
C LYS A 197 -6.46 -0.40 5.48
N LEU A 198 -6.32 -0.72 6.77
CA LEU A 198 -5.01 -0.65 7.43
C LEU A 198 -4.07 -1.72 6.85
N HIS A 199 -4.55 -2.95 6.74
CA HIS A 199 -3.81 -4.06 6.16
C HIS A 199 -3.36 -3.77 4.71
N GLY A 200 -4.29 -3.34 3.84
CA GLY A 200 -3.97 -3.01 2.46
C GLY A 200 -2.91 -1.93 2.31
N LEU A 201 -2.89 -0.94 3.23
CA LEU A 201 -1.88 0.09 3.25
C LEU A 201 -0.50 -0.47 3.66
N TRP A 202 -0.43 -1.32 4.67
CA TRP A 202 0.81 -1.99 5.09
C TRP A 202 1.37 -2.91 4.00
N GLU A 203 0.51 -3.69 3.34
CA GLU A 203 0.94 -4.57 2.25
C GLU A 203 1.47 -3.76 1.05
N ALA A 204 0.88 -2.59 0.76
CA ALA A 204 1.39 -1.71 -0.29
C ALA A 204 2.81 -1.20 0.02
N THR A 205 3.11 -0.82 1.27
CA THR A 205 4.46 -0.35 1.64
C THR A 205 5.47 -1.50 1.70
N LYS A 206 5.07 -2.68 2.20
CA LYS A 206 5.91 -3.90 2.13
C LYS A 206 6.25 -4.24 0.69
N LYS A 207 5.29 -4.12 -0.23
CA LYS A 207 5.55 -4.43 -1.63
C LYS A 207 6.58 -3.49 -2.25
N ILE A 208 6.58 -2.22 -1.87
CA ILE A 208 7.60 -1.26 -2.29
C ILE A 208 8.97 -1.69 -1.74
N GLN A 209 9.07 -2.06 -0.47
CA GLN A 209 10.31 -2.57 0.13
C GLN A 209 10.82 -3.81 -0.60
N GLU A 210 9.97 -4.82 -0.82
CA GLU A 210 10.34 -6.05 -1.55
C GLU A 210 10.84 -5.77 -2.98
N THR A 211 10.30 -4.75 -3.63
CA THR A 211 10.57 -4.48 -5.04
C THR A 211 11.80 -3.58 -5.23
N TYR A 212 11.99 -2.60 -4.34
CA TYR A 212 12.96 -1.52 -4.52
C TYR A 212 13.97 -1.37 -3.38
N ASP A 213 13.86 -2.20 -2.34
CA ASP A 213 14.66 -2.11 -1.10
C ASP A 213 14.58 -0.74 -0.40
N ILE A 214 13.44 -0.06 -0.57
CA ILE A 214 13.13 1.23 0.07
C ILE A 214 11.91 1.06 0.97
N GLN A 215 12.04 1.46 2.22
CA GLN A 215 10.98 1.36 3.21
C GLN A 215 10.16 2.65 3.26
N ILE A 216 8.89 2.55 2.86
CA ILE A 216 7.91 3.62 3.07
C ILE A 216 7.23 3.38 4.42
N ASP A 217 7.37 4.32 5.35
CA ASP A 217 6.70 4.18 6.64
C ASP A 217 5.18 4.31 6.44
N PRO A 218 4.38 3.26 6.70
CA PRO A 218 2.94 3.30 6.51
C PRO A 218 2.26 4.38 7.37
N ARG A 219 2.87 4.78 8.50
CA ARG A 219 2.38 5.86 9.35
C ARG A 219 2.44 7.23 8.64
N PHE A 220 3.33 7.41 7.66
CA PHE A 220 3.37 8.62 6.82
C PHE A 220 2.11 8.68 5.95
N LEU A 221 1.74 7.59 5.29
CA LEU A 221 0.51 7.52 4.50
C LEU A 221 -0.74 7.68 5.38
N LEU A 222 -0.76 7.13 6.60
CA LEU A 222 -1.86 7.40 7.54
C LEU A 222 -1.93 8.87 7.96
N ALA A 223 -0.78 9.51 8.17
CA ALA A 223 -0.73 10.93 8.52
C ALA A 223 -1.33 11.81 7.42
N ILE A 224 -1.09 11.47 6.15
CA ILE A 224 -1.72 12.10 5.00
C ILE A 224 -3.24 11.94 5.05
N ILE A 225 -3.76 10.72 5.16
CA ILE A 225 -5.21 10.45 5.23
C ILE A 225 -5.90 11.28 6.32
N ILE A 226 -5.23 11.40 7.46
CA ILE A 226 -5.71 12.10 8.64
C ILE A 226 -5.66 13.62 8.45
N GLN A 227 -4.68 14.13 7.69
CA GLN A 227 -4.59 15.53 7.29
C GLN A 227 -5.68 15.87 6.27
N GLU A 228 -5.92 15.01 5.29
CA GLU A 228 -6.98 15.20 4.29
C GLU A 228 -8.37 15.20 4.91
N GLY A 229 -8.60 14.40 5.96
CA GLY A 229 -9.86 14.37 6.71
C GLY A 229 -11.06 13.79 5.94
N THR A 230 -10.88 13.38 4.67
CA THR A 230 -11.93 12.74 3.86
C THR A 230 -11.97 11.23 4.05
N GLY A 231 -10.90 10.64 4.61
CA GLY A 231 -10.66 9.19 4.61
C GLY A 231 -10.12 8.67 3.27
N SER A 232 -9.80 9.57 2.34
CA SER A 232 -9.13 9.34 1.07
C SER A 232 -7.81 10.13 1.06
N PHE A 233 -6.86 9.71 0.22
CA PHE A 233 -5.65 10.48 -0.07
C PHE A 233 -5.92 11.69 -0.97
N ASN A 234 -7.19 11.91 -1.35
CA ASN A 234 -7.62 12.96 -2.24
C ASN A 234 -6.89 12.91 -3.60
N THR A 235 -6.85 11.72 -4.23
CA THR A 235 -6.14 11.51 -5.51
C THR A 235 -7.06 11.53 -6.74
N SER A 236 -8.33 11.93 -6.59
CA SER A 236 -9.27 11.97 -7.69
C SER A 236 -9.15 13.27 -8.50
N SER A 237 -8.65 13.15 -9.73
CA SER A 237 -8.60 14.27 -10.69
C SER A 237 -9.95 14.55 -11.36
N THR A 238 -10.92 13.65 -11.23
CA THR A 238 -12.27 13.77 -11.80
C THR A 238 -13.28 14.24 -10.76
N ASN A 239 -13.19 13.76 -9.52
CA ASN A 239 -14.01 14.23 -8.41
C ASN A 239 -13.20 15.28 -7.65
N ARG A 240 -13.14 16.50 -8.20
CA ARG A 240 -12.36 17.58 -7.60
C ARG A 240 -12.95 18.04 -6.26
N ALA A 241 -12.08 18.51 -5.37
CA ALA A 241 -12.48 19.16 -4.14
C ALA A 241 -13.08 20.55 -4.41
N ALA A 242 -13.68 21.17 -3.40
CA ALA A 242 -14.37 22.47 -3.53
C ALA A 242 -13.42 23.60 -3.97
N ASP A 243 -12.14 23.45 -3.67
CA ASP A 243 -11.05 24.33 -4.07
C ASP A 243 -10.53 24.05 -5.50
N GLY A 244 -11.06 23.04 -6.19
CA GLY A 244 -10.64 22.62 -7.51
C GLY A 244 -9.38 21.74 -7.55
N GLU A 245 -8.83 21.33 -6.41
CA GLU A 245 -7.76 20.32 -6.34
C GLU A 245 -8.30 18.91 -6.53
N HIS A 246 -7.43 17.92 -6.46
CA HIS A 246 -7.87 16.53 -6.43
C HIS A 246 -8.74 16.30 -5.18
N GLY A 247 -9.91 15.70 -5.36
CA GLY A 247 -10.80 15.36 -4.26
C GLY A 247 -10.78 13.88 -3.94
N ALA A 248 -11.70 13.46 -3.07
CA ALA A 248 -11.74 12.08 -2.57
C ALA A 248 -11.99 11.05 -3.69
N GLU A 249 -11.13 10.04 -3.75
CA GLU A 249 -11.30 8.85 -4.59
C GLU A 249 -11.97 7.76 -3.75
N THR A 250 -13.26 7.50 -3.98
CA THR A 250 -14.05 6.55 -3.18
C THR A 250 -13.64 5.08 -3.41
N ASN A 251 -12.94 4.79 -4.52
CA ASN A 251 -12.32 3.50 -4.73
C ASN A 251 -10.98 3.43 -3.98
N TYR A 252 -10.98 2.82 -2.79
CA TYR A 252 -9.81 2.71 -1.93
C TYR A 252 -8.58 2.11 -2.63
N ALA A 253 -8.73 1.05 -3.42
CA ALA A 253 -7.60 0.41 -4.09
C ALA A 253 -6.96 1.35 -5.12
N ARG A 254 -7.79 2.08 -5.88
CA ARG A 254 -7.32 3.10 -6.83
C ARG A 254 -6.65 4.27 -6.12
N ASP A 255 -7.24 4.71 -5.01
CA ASP A 255 -6.74 5.81 -4.20
C ASP A 255 -5.37 5.48 -3.59
N LEU A 256 -5.27 4.32 -2.95
CA LEU A 256 -4.03 3.80 -2.36
C LEU A 256 -2.94 3.65 -3.42
N MET A 257 -3.25 3.11 -4.61
CA MET A 257 -2.29 2.97 -5.70
C MET A 257 -1.76 4.32 -6.18
N LYS A 258 -2.65 5.31 -6.39
CA LYS A 258 -2.25 6.65 -6.83
C LYS A 258 -1.41 7.36 -5.77
N ALA A 259 -1.82 7.28 -4.50
CA ALA A 259 -1.12 7.89 -3.39
C ALA A 259 0.28 7.28 -3.21
N ASN A 260 0.39 5.95 -3.20
CA ASN A 260 1.68 5.27 -3.17
C ASN A 260 2.55 5.68 -4.37
N SER A 261 1.99 5.73 -5.58
CA SER A 261 2.77 6.16 -6.75
C SER A 261 3.28 7.60 -6.64
N LEU A 262 2.49 8.51 -6.06
CA LEU A 262 2.89 9.91 -5.85
C LEU A 262 3.95 10.02 -4.75
N VAL A 263 3.67 9.47 -3.57
CA VAL A 263 4.56 9.54 -2.40
C VAL A 263 5.87 8.79 -2.64
N PHE A 264 5.82 7.60 -3.23
CA PHE A 264 7.02 6.87 -3.61
C PHE A 264 7.85 7.65 -4.63
N GLY A 265 7.23 8.21 -5.67
CA GLY A 265 7.91 9.05 -6.66
C GLY A 265 8.55 10.30 -6.05
N LYS A 266 7.90 10.91 -5.05
CA LYS A 266 8.45 12.02 -4.26
C LYS A 266 9.62 11.58 -3.39
N ILE A 267 9.54 10.40 -2.76
CA ILE A 267 10.61 9.87 -1.91
C ILE A 267 11.84 9.52 -2.74
N LEU A 268 11.68 8.90 -3.91
CA LEU A 268 12.78 8.73 -4.86
C LEU A 268 13.39 10.08 -5.27
N GLY A 269 12.53 11.08 -5.52
CA GLY A 269 12.96 12.45 -5.81
C GLY A 269 13.77 13.04 -4.66
N TYR A 270 13.34 12.85 -3.42
CA TYR A 270 14.05 13.32 -2.22
C TYR A 270 15.39 12.59 -2.01
N ILE A 271 15.46 11.28 -2.25
CA ILE A 271 16.72 10.53 -2.17
C ILE A 271 17.74 11.09 -3.19
N TYR A 272 17.30 11.43 -4.41
CA TYR A 272 18.20 11.87 -5.47
C TYR A 272 18.52 13.38 -5.48
N TYR A 273 17.49 14.22 -5.32
CA TYR A 273 17.56 15.69 -5.39
C TYR A 273 17.49 16.38 -4.02
N GLY A 274 17.37 15.61 -2.93
CA GLY A 274 17.10 16.15 -1.60
C GLY A 274 18.22 17.05 -1.10
N GLN A 275 19.48 16.76 -1.39
CA GLN A 275 20.59 17.59 -0.93
C GLN A 275 20.50 19.02 -1.47
N GLU A 276 20.23 19.16 -2.77
CA GLU A 276 20.09 20.44 -3.46
C GLU A 276 18.86 21.20 -2.96
N PHE A 277 17.74 20.48 -2.77
CA PHE A 277 16.53 21.03 -2.15
C PHE A 277 16.80 21.60 -0.75
N ARG A 278 17.48 20.83 0.09
CA ARG A 278 17.81 21.22 1.47
C ARG A 278 18.69 22.44 1.55
N GLN A 279 19.71 22.50 0.69
CA GLN A 279 20.57 23.68 0.56
C GLN A 279 19.74 24.91 0.20
N ALA A 280 18.78 24.78 -0.74
CA ALA A 280 17.87 25.85 -1.09
C ALA A 280 16.96 26.26 0.08
N VAL A 281 16.46 25.33 0.88
CA VAL A 281 15.68 25.65 2.09
C VAL A 281 16.52 26.45 3.09
N VAL A 282 17.67 25.91 3.50
CA VAL A 282 18.54 26.54 4.50
C VAL A 282 18.96 27.94 4.07
N LYS A 283 19.33 28.12 2.79
CA LYS A 283 19.72 29.43 2.23
C LYS A 283 18.59 30.47 2.31
N ASN A 284 17.33 30.02 2.31
CA ASN A 284 16.15 30.88 2.20
C ASN A 284 15.27 30.90 3.47
N ASN A 285 15.75 30.38 4.61
CA ASN A 285 15.02 30.34 5.89
C ASN A 285 14.56 31.71 6.44
N LYS A 286 15.09 32.81 5.89
CA LYS A 286 14.65 34.17 6.21
C LYS A 286 13.33 34.56 5.53
N LEU A 287 12.91 33.83 4.50
CA LEU A 287 11.67 34.09 3.79
C LEU A 287 10.51 33.43 4.53
N ARG A 288 9.44 34.20 4.75
CA ARG A 288 8.24 33.73 5.44
C ARG A 288 7.70 32.46 4.77
N GLY A 289 7.47 31.39 5.54
CA GLY A 289 6.99 30.09 5.02
C GLY A 289 8.10 29.08 4.74
N ILE A 290 9.35 29.50 4.55
CA ILE A 290 10.51 28.61 4.41
C ILE A 290 11.21 28.52 5.77
N THR A 291 11.19 27.34 6.39
CA THR A 291 11.83 27.11 7.68
C THR A 291 12.52 25.75 7.74
N GLY A 292 13.44 25.60 8.69
CA GLY A 292 14.09 24.32 9.00
C GLY A 292 15.22 23.95 8.05
N LYS A 293 15.35 22.66 7.74
CA LYS A 293 16.45 22.11 6.93
C LYS A 293 16.01 21.51 5.60
N GLY A 294 14.72 21.60 5.27
CA GLY A 294 14.13 20.95 4.09
C GLY A 294 13.90 19.46 4.29
N ASP A 295 12.90 19.08 5.08
CA ASP A 295 12.60 17.65 5.31
C ASP A 295 11.78 17.02 4.19
N VAL A 296 11.61 15.68 4.26
CA VAL A 296 10.82 14.93 3.28
C VAL A 296 9.34 15.36 3.23
N PHE A 297 8.79 15.88 4.34
CA PHE A 297 7.41 16.34 4.39
C PHE A 297 7.24 17.65 3.61
N GLN A 298 8.19 18.57 3.75
CA GLN A 298 8.29 19.79 2.93
C GLN A 298 8.50 19.43 1.46
N TYR A 299 9.42 18.50 1.16
CA TYR A 299 9.68 18.05 -0.22
C TYR A 299 8.43 17.42 -0.86
N CYS A 300 7.70 16.58 -0.14
CA CYS A 300 6.45 15.99 -0.61
C CYS A 300 5.38 17.06 -0.88
N ASN A 301 5.28 18.08 -0.02
CA ASN A 301 4.29 19.15 -0.18
C ASN A 301 4.57 20.04 -1.38
N TRP A 302 5.79 20.58 -1.47
CA TRP A 302 6.13 21.64 -2.42
C TRP A 302 6.35 21.16 -3.84
N PHE A 303 6.49 22.10 -4.77
CA PHE A 303 6.62 21.86 -6.21
C PHE A 303 8.02 21.31 -6.54
N THR A 304 8.27 20.06 -6.19
CA THR A 304 9.56 19.38 -6.32
C THR A 304 9.47 18.17 -7.26
N PRO A 305 10.61 17.67 -7.79
CA PRO A 305 10.64 16.52 -8.68
C PRO A 305 10.00 15.24 -8.13
N ILE A 306 9.25 14.56 -8.99
CA ILE A 306 8.53 13.30 -8.76
C ILE A 306 8.96 12.33 -9.85
N LEU A 307 9.47 11.15 -9.47
CA LEU A 307 9.71 10.06 -10.41
C LEU A 307 8.38 9.35 -10.70
N ARG A 308 7.86 9.49 -11.92
CA ARG A 308 6.63 8.82 -12.35
C ARG A 308 6.96 7.50 -13.02
N MET A 309 6.93 6.42 -12.24
CA MET A 309 7.19 5.05 -12.71
C MET A 309 6.33 4.68 -13.92
N LYS A 310 5.02 4.95 -13.87
CA LYS A 310 4.08 4.59 -14.95
C LYS A 310 4.31 5.37 -16.25
N SER A 311 4.54 6.68 -16.17
CA SER A 311 4.75 7.53 -17.36
C SER A 311 6.22 7.67 -17.76
N LYS A 312 7.11 6.96 -17.06
CA LYS A 312 8.54 6.87 -17.32
C LYS A 312 9.24 8.22 -17.45
N ARG A 313 8.85 9.19 -16.62
CA ARG A 313 9.39 10.55 -16.64
C ARG A 313 9.53 11.11 -15.24
N VAL A 314 10.40 12.11 -15.12
CA VAL A 314 10.39 13.01 -13.96
C VAL A 314 9.47 14.19 -14.28
N GLU A 315 8.70 14.67 -13.31
CA GLU A 315 7.95 15.93 -13.40
C GLU A 315 7.93 16.60 -12.04
N CYS A 316 7.74 17.92 -11.97
CA CYS A 316 7.50 18.59 -10.70
C CYS A 316 6.01 18.68 -10.42
N GLY A 317 5.64 18.66 -9.13
CA GLY A 317 4.26 18.83 -8.70
C GLY A 317 4.19 19.06 -7.20
N ILE A 318 3.08 19.59 -6.71
CA ILE A 318 2.78 19.68 -5.27
C ILE A 318 1.98 18.44 -4.82
N TYR A 319 1.92 18.19 -3.51
CA TYR A 319 0.88 17.31 -2.96
C TYR A 319 -0.42 18.10 -2.76
N ALA A 320 -0.35 19.24 -2.04
CA ALA A 320 -1.47 20.12 -1.75
C ALA A 320 -1.06 21.59 -1.90
N SER A 321 -2.00 22.50 -2.19
CA SER A 321 -1.70 23.94 -2.28
C SER A 321 -1.42 24.60 -0.93
N ASP A 322 -1.93 24.02 0.17
CA ASP A 322 -1.68 24.54 1.51
C ASP A 322 -0.18 24.41 1.84
N ASN A 323 0.49 25.56 1.96
CA ASN A 323 1.94 25.61 2.18
C ASN A 323 2.35 24.93 3.49
N ARG A 324 1.44 24.85 4.46
CA ARG A 324 1.65 24.23 5.78
C ARG A 324 1.20 22.77 5.83
N TRP A 325 0.65 22.22 4.74
CA TRP A 325 0.21 20.83 4.68
C TRP A 325 1.32 19.86 5.13
N GLY A 326 2.54 20.04 4.62
CA GLY A 326 3.68 19.19 4.99
C GLY A 326 4.01 19.24 6.49
N GLU A 327 3.96 20.43 7.09
CA GLU A 327 4.15 20.61 8.54
C GLU A 327 3.06 19.91 9.36
N ASN A 328 1.80 20.00 8.91
CA ASN A 328 0.68 19.36 9.57
C ASN A 328 0.77 17.82 9.45
N VAL A 329 1.12 17.29 8.28
CA VAL A 329 1.38 15.86 8.11
C VAL A 329 2.52 15.40 9.01
N ARG A 330 3.61 16.17 9.11
CA ARG A 330 4.73 15.86 10.02
C ARG A 330 4.29 15.79 11.49
N LYS A 331 3.46 16.73 11.95
CA LYS A 331 2.89 16.72 13.32
C LYS A 331 2.07 15.46 13.59
N ILE A 332 1.24 15.07 12.62
CA ILE A 332 0.42 13.85 12.72
C ILE A 332 1.29 12.60 12.70
N TYR A 333 2.27 12.55 11.80
CA TYR A 333 3.23 11.46 11.70
C TYR A 333 3.99 11.27 13.02
N ASN A 334 4.45 12.35 13.65
CA ASN A 334 5.11 12.28 14.96
C ASN A 334 4.19 11.72 16.05
N THR A 335 2.89 12.00 15.99
CA THR A 335 1.91 11.39 16.89
C THR A 335 1.84 9.88 16.72
N PHE A 336 1.88 9.38 15.47
CA PHE A 336 1.80 7.95 15.17
C PHE A 336 3.13 7.21 15.37
N SER A 337 4.24 7.89 15.17
CA SER A 337 5.57 7.28 15.18
C SER A 337 6.30 7.43 16.51
N GLY A 338 5.85 8.30 17.41
CA GLY A 338 6.54 8.60 18.66
C GLY A 338 7.67 9.62 18.48
N ASN A 339 7.46 10.65 17.64
CA ASN A 339 8.42 11.70 17.28
C ASN A 339 9.59 11.24 16.38
N GLU A 340 9.38 10.24 15.53
CA GLU A 340 10.43 9.67 14.67
C GLU A 340 10.57 10.36 13.31
N ALA A 341 9.97 11.54 13.07
CA ALA A 341 10.08 12.25 11.78
C ALA A 341 11.53 12.49 11.38
N SER A 342 12.35 12.98 12.32
CA SER A 342 13.76 13.29 12.06
C SER A 342 14.56 12.02 11.76
N ASN A 343 14.27 10.91 12.44
CA ASN A 343 14.96 9.64 12.24
C ASN A 343 14.55 9.00 10.91
N TYR A 344 13.28 9.13 10.51
CA TYR A 344 12.81 8.66 9.21
C TYR A 344 13.46 9.46 8.07
N GLU A 345 13.58 10.78 8.25
CA GLU A 345 14.32 11.64 7.33
C GLU A 345 15.79 11.19 7.22
N GLN A 346 16.46 10.93 8.35
CA GLN A 346 17.84 10.42 8.38
C GLN A 346 17.99 9.09 7.62
N TYR A 347 17.03 8.18 7.75
CA TYR A 347 17.01 6.95 6.95
C TYR A 347 16.98 7.25 5.46
N LEU A 348 16.06 8.10 5.00
CA LEU A 348 15.96 8.43 3.57
C LEU A 348 17.24 9.10 3.04
N LEU A 349 17.92 9.90 3.86
CA LEU A 349 19.19 10.54 3.51
C LEU A 349 20.39 9.59 3.56
N SER A 350 20.29 8.49 4.31
CA SER A 350 21.32 7.46 4.35
C SER A 350 21.32 6.59 3.09
N LEU A 351 20.23 6.61 2.32
CA LEU A 351 20.13 5.94 1.03
C LEU A 351 20.98 6.70 0.00
N ASP A 352 21.93 6.00 -0.62
CA ASP A 352 22.78 6.58 -1.65
C ASP A 352 21.98 6.97 -2.90
N LYS A 353 22.38 8.08 -3.56
CA LYS A 353 21.72 8.54 -4.80
C LYS A 353 21.67 7.45 -5.88
N SER A 354 22.63 6.53 -5.90
CA SER A 354 22.68 5.39 -6.83
C SER A 354 21.52 4.41 -6.69
N VAL A 355 20.85 4.34 -5.53
CA VAL A 355 19.62 3.57 -5.38
C VAL A 355 18.56 4.10 -6.34
N THR A 356 18.33 5.41 -6.34
CA THR A 356 17.36 6.03 -7.25
C THR A 356 17.83 5.96 -8.71
N GLN A 357 19.13 6.11 -8.98
CA GLN A 357 19.67 5.97 -10.34
C GLN A 357 19.42 4.57 -10.93
N LYS A 358 19.65 3.50 -10.14
CA LYS A 358 19.42 2.12 -10.56
C LYS A 358 17.95 1.87 -10.86
N ILE A 359 17.05 2.31 -9.98
CA ILE A 359 15.60 2.18 -10.17
C ILE A 359 15.13 2.97 -11.40
N ALA A 360 15.62 4.20 -11.57
CA ALA A 360 15.29 5.01 -12.73
C ALA A 360 15.78 4.33 -14.02
N ALA A 361 17.02 3.82 -14.03
CA ALA A 361 17.58 3.13 -15.18
C ALA A 361 16.79 1.85 -15.53
N SER A 362 16.41 1.02 -14.55
CA SER A 362 15.63 -0.20 -14.80
C SER A 362 14.25 0.07 -15.39
N GLU A 363 13.66 1.23 -15.08
CA GLU A 363 12.37 1.66 -15.61
C GLU A 363 12.47 2.48 -16.90
N GLY A 364 13.69 2.81 -17.35
CA GLY A 364 13.94 3.66 -18.52
C GLY A 364 13.64 5.15 -18.27
N ILE A 365 13.74 5.61 -17.03
CA ILE A 365 13.52 6.99 -16.60
C ILE A 365 14.84 7.75 -16.67
N LYS A 366 14.85 8.86 -17.42
CA LYS A 366 15.96 9.82 -17.38
C LYS A 366 15.81 10.75 -16.19
N LEU A 367 16.90 10.93 -15.43
CA LEU A 367 16.99 11.87 -14.32
C LEU A 367 17.62 13.18 -14.82
N PRO A 368 16.83 14.25 -15.08
CA PRO A 368 17.39 15.53 -15.49
C PRO A 368 17.90 16.30 -14.26
N ASP A 369 18.71 17.31 -14.51
CA ASP A 369 19.09 18.27 -13.47
C ASP A 369 17.91 19.19 -13.11
N PHE A 370 17.88 19.62 -11.86
CA PHE A 370 16.93 20.60 -11.37
C PHE A 370 17.65 21.66 -10.53
N LYS A 371 17.23 22.91 -10.69
CA LYS A 371 17.59 24.02 -9.81
C LYS A 371 16.45 24.28 -8.84
N PHE A 372 16.79 24.44 -7.57
CA PHE A 372 15.83 24.77 -6.53
C PHE A 372 15.90 26.27 -6.19
N LYS A 373 14.76 26.97 -6.30
CA LYS A 373 14.68 28.40 -6.02
C LYS A 373 13.46 28.74 -5.14
N PRO A 374 13.51 29.81 -4.34
CA PRO A 374 12.34 30.28 -3.62
C PRO A 374 11.33 30.91 -4.58
N THR A 375 10.04 30.70 -4.33
CA THR A 375 8.94 31.37 -5.05
C THR A 375 7.83 31.72 -4.06
N GLN A 376 7.26 32.91 -4.19
CA GLN A 376 6.14 33.36 -3.36
C GLN A 376 4.83 32.85 -3.96
N ASN A 377 4.40 31.66 -3.51
CA ASN A 377 3.24 30.94 -4.04
C ASN A 377 2.43 30.22 -2.94
N GLY A 378 2.64 30.61 -1.68
CA GLY A 378 2.04 29.93 -0.54
C GLY A 378 0.55 30.27 -0.40
N ASN A 379 -0.26 29.22 -0.28
CA ASN A 379 -1.70 29.35 -0.01
C ASN A 379 -2.07 28.69 1.32
N ASP A 380 -3.23 29.05 1.88
CA ASP A 380 -3.87 28.29 2.94
C ASP A 380 -4.74 27.14 2.38
N SER A 381 -5.36 26.36 3.27
CA SER A 381 -6.27 25.26 2.89
C SER A 381 -7.55 25.68 2.19
N ARG A 382 -7.81 26.98 2.05
CA ARG A 382 -8.93 27.58 1.30
C ARG A 382 -8.45 28.28 0.03
N LYS A 383 -7.17 28.13 -0.34
CA LYS A 383 -6.53 28.81 -1.47
C LYS A 383 -6.44 30.33 -1.36
N ASN A 384 -6.49 30.87 -0.15
CA ASN A 384 -6.15 32.26 0.05
C ASN A 384 -4.64 32.42 0.04
N ASP A 385 -4.16 33.43 -0.69
CA ASP A 385 -2.75 33.79 -0.70
C ASP A 385 -2.30 34.17 0.72
N THR A 386 -1.23 33.53 1.18
CA THR A 386 -0.64 33.75 2.51
C THR A 386 0.60 34.64 2.45
N ASN A 387 1.02 35.06 1.26
CA ASN A 387 2.29 35.71 0.95
C ASN A 387 3.51 34.88 1.39
N GLU A 388 3.34 33.59 1.63
CA GLU A 388 4.40 32.68 2.02
C GLU A 388 5.18 32.17 0.81
N TRP A 389 6.44 31.85 1.06
CA TRP A 389 7.38 31.33 0.09
C TRP A 389 7.50 29.81 0.24
N SER A 390 7.74 29.13 -0.87
CA SER A 390 8.14 27.72 -0.92
C SER A 390 9.36 27.55 -1.83
N ILE A 391 10.02 26.39 -1.76
CA ILE A 391 11.06 26.02 -2.71
C ILE A 391 10.46 25.23 -3.87
N VAL A 392 10.73 25.69 -5.10
CA VAL A 392 10.29 25.05 -6.34
C VAL A 392 11.48 24.47 -7.09
N GLY A 393 11.31 23.29 -7.69
CA GLY A 393 12.27 22.67 -8.60
C GLY A 393 11.97 23.06 -10.04
N GLU A 394 12.97 23.60 -10.74
CA GLU A 394 12.90 23.99 -12.14
C GLU A 394 13.98 23.28 -12.95
N ARG A 395 13.64 22.88 -14.17
CA ARG A 395 14.60 22.27 -15.09
C ARG A 395 15.49 23.32 -15.73
#